data_AF-A0AAX2KQB5-F1
#
_entry.id   AF-A0AAX2KQB5-F1
#
_cell.length_a   1.000
_cell.length_b   1.000
_cell.length_c   1.000
_cell.angle_alpha   90.00
_cell.angle_beta   90.00
_cell.angle_gamma   90.00
#
_symmetry.space_group_name_H-M   'P 1'
#
loop_
_entity.id
_entity.type
_entity.pdbx_description
1 polymer ?
#
loop_
_entity_poly.entity_id
_entity_poly.type
_entity_poly.pdbx_seq_one_letter_code
_entity_poly.pdbx_strand_id
1 'polypeptide(L)'
;MTKEYWVAVLEQEDRLISNSDRKFRYYCYSLENMSEELAFQERTVYIQEDIVFRSLEQDFMDSVQNEHLSAALSRLTDRQRRVIELHFWQGYQYKEIAVILGCDPSAVTRLLQRAFKQIRIYFLSR
;
A
#
# COMPACT_ATOMS: atom_id res chain seq x y z
N MET A 1 5.50 15.46 25.51
CA MET A 1 4.77 14.49 24.65
C MET A 1 4.56 13.22 25.44
N THR A 2 3.36 13.03 25.98
CA THR A 2 3.03 11.90 26.87
C THR A 2 2.60 10.68 26.07
N LYS A 3 2.77 9.49 26.64
CA LYS A 3 2.32 8.21 26.04
C LYS A 3 0.84 8.24 25.62
N GLU A 4 0.03 8.97 26.39
CA GLU A 4 -1.41 9.19 26.14
C GLU A 4 -1.69 9.94 24.84
N TYR A 5 -0.84 10.91 24.47
CA TYR A 5 -0.97 11.66 23.22
C TYR A 5 -0.83 10.73 22.01
N TRP A 6 0.18 9.87 22.01
CA TRP A 6 0.40 8.94 20.90
C TRP A 6 -0.69 7.86 20.82
N VAL A 7 -1.23 7.41 21.95
CA VAL A 7 -2.38 6.49 21.97
C VAL A 7 -3.60 7.15 21.32
N ALA A 8 -3.90 8.41 21.67
CA ALA A 8 -5.03 9.14 21.10
C ALA A 8 -4.87 9.40 19.59
N VAL A 9 -3.65 9.75 19.14
CA VAL A 9 -3.35 9.90 17.71
C VAL A 9 -3.56 8.57 16.97
N LEU A 10 -3.09 7.45 17.53
CA LEU A 10 -3.21 6.15 16.89
C LEU A 10 -4.66 5.64 16.84
N GLU A 11 -5.47 5.90 17.87
CA GLU A 11 -6.89 5.57 17.85
C GLU A 11 -7.66 6.40 16.80
N GLN A 12 -7.27 7.66 16.62
CA GLN A 12 -7.85 8.53 15.60
C GLN A 12 -7.50 8.03 14.19
N GLU A 13 -6.25 7.63 13.96
CA GLU A 13 -5.81 7.04 12.68
C GLU A 13 -6.54 5.72 12.39
N ASP A 14 -6.66 4.81 13.38
CA ASP A 14 -7.39 3.55 13.21
C ASP A 14 -8.87 3.78 12.86
N ARG A 15 -9.49 4.83 13.43
CA ARG A 15 -10.86 5.26 13.05
C ARG A 15 -10.94 5.77 11.63
N LEU A 16 -9.98 6.59 11.19
CA LEU A 16 -9.95 7.13 9.83
C LEU A 16 -9.77 5.99 8.80
N ILE A 17 -8.90 5.03 9.11
CA ILE A 17 -8.71 3.82 8.30
C ILE A 17 -10.01 3.03 8.20
N SER A 18 -10.68 2.74 9.33
CA SER A 18 -11.94 2.00 9.32
C SER A 18 -13.06 2.70 8.54
N ASN A 19 -13.13 4.02 8.60
CA ASN A 19 -14.15 4.80 7.88
C ASN A 19 -13.85 4.85 6.37
N SER A 20 -12.57 5.00 6.01
CA SER A 20 -12.11 4.92 4.62
C SER A 20 -12.40 3.55 4.00
N ASP A 21 -12.22 2.46 4.75
CA ASP A 21 -12.49 1.09 4.31
C ASP A 21 -13.98 0.84 4.05
N ARG A 22 -14.85 1.45 4.86
CA ARG A 22 -16.31 1.42 4.65
C ARG A 22 -16.70 2.19 3.39
N LYS A 23 -16.15 3.39 3.17
CA LYS A 23 -16.40 4.21 1.98
C LYS A 23 -15.85 3.55 0.72
N PHE A 24 -14.69 2.90 0.79
CA PHE A 24 -14.08 2.13 -0.28
C PHE A 24 -14.96 0.95 -0.73
N ARG A 25 -15.54 0.21 0.22
CA ARG A 25 -16.49 -0.88 -0.09
C ARG A 25 -17.70 -0.40 -0.87
N TYR A 26 -18.27 0.77 -0.54
CA TYR A 26 -19.38 1.34 -1.33
C TYR A 26 -18.93 1.81 -2.71
N TYR A 27 -17.73 2.36 -2.82
CA TYR A 27 -17.18 2.84 -4.08
C TYR A 27 -16.90 1.70 -5.08
N CYS A 28 -16.53 0.51 -4.61
CA CYS A 28 -16.23 -0.64 -5.46
C CYS A 28 -17.46 -1.36 -6.05
N TYR A 29 -18.68 -1.10 -5.55
CA TYR A 29 -19.91 -1.71 -6.06
C TYR A 29 -20.82 -0.75 -6.87
N SER A 30 -20.34 0.46 -7.19
CA SER A 30 -21.08 1.42 -8.01
C SER A 30 -20.98 1.11 -9.51
N LEU A 31 -22.05 1.35 -10.28
CA LEU A 31 -22.07 1.18 -11.75
C LEU A 31 -21.03 2.07 -12.46
N GLU A 32 -20.72 3.25 -11.92
CA GLU A 32 -19.63 4.12 -12.43
C GLU A 32 -18.25 3.45 -12.36
N ASN A 33 -18.07 2.50 -11.44
CA ASN A 33 -16.83 1.73 -11.33
C ASN A 33 -16.67 0.70 -12.47
N MET A 34 -17.74 0.11 -13.01
CA MET A 34 -17.61 -0.85 -14.12
C MET A 34 -17.10 -0.17 -15.41
N SER A 35 -17.47 1.09 -15.63
CA SER A 35 -16.89 1.90 -16.72
C SER A 35 -15.43 2.28 -16.48
N GLU A 36 -15.05 2.59 -15.23
CA GLU A 36 -13.65 2.81 -14.87
C GLU A 36 -12.83 1.50 -14.94
N GLU A 37 -13.43 0.35 -14.65
CA GLU A 37 -12.80 -0.98 -14.67
C GLU A 37 -12.44 -1.42 -16.09
N LEU A 38 -13.26 -1.09 -17.09
CA LEU A 38 -12.94 -1.27 -18.50
C LEU A 38 -11.79 -0.35 -18.95
N ALA A 39 -11.83 0.94 -18.56
CA ALA A 39 -10.73 1.87 -18.83
C ALA A 39 -9.43 1.48 -18.12
N PHE A 40 -9.56 0.85 -16.94
CA PHE A 40 -8.44 0.31 -16.18
C PHE A 40 -7.87 -0.95 -16.84
N GLN A 41 -8.71 -1.86 -17.34
CA GLN A 41 -8.25 -3.01 -18.13
C GLN A 41 -7.43 -2.56 -19.36
N GLU A 42 -7.90 -1.56 -20.10
CA GLU A 42 -7.15 -0.98 -21.23
C GLU A 42 -5.82 -0.34 -20.79
N ARG A 43 -5.79 0.35 -19.65
CA ARG A 43 -4.53 0.88 -19.07
C ARG A 43 -3.58 -0.21 -18.56
N THR A 44 -4.08 -1.30 -18.00
CA THR A 44 -3.22 -2.38 -17.47
C THR A 44 -2.42 -3.09 -18.54
N VAL A 45 -2.99 -3.23 -19.75
CA VAL A 45 -2.27 -3.76 -20.92
C VAL A 45 -1.08 -2.85 -21.25
N TYR A 46 -1.28 -1.54 -21.23
CA TYR A 46 -0.22 -0.56 -21.46
C TYR A 46 0.84 -0.55 -20.34
N ILE A 47 0.41 -0.69 -19.07
CA ILE A 47 1.31 -0.74 -17.91
C ILE A 47 2.19 -2.00 -17.93
N GLN A 48 1.68 -3.15 -18.40
CA GLN A 48 2.48 -4.37 -18.50
C GLN A 48 3.68 -4.21 -19.45
N GLU A 49 3.51 -3.50 -20.57
CA GLU A 49 4.61 -3.22 -21.50
C GLU A 49 5.65 -2.25 -20.89
N ASP A 50 5.20 -1.27 -20.10
CA ASP A 50 6.06 -0.27 -19.44
C ASP A 50 6.84 -0.81 -18.22
N ILE A 51 6.27 -1.75 -17.45
CA ILE A 51 6.92 -2.40 -16.28
C ILE A 51 8.14 -3.21 -16.73
N VAL A 52 8.05 -3.91 -17.87
CA VAL A 52 9.17 -4.68 -18.43
C VAL A 52 10.31 -3.75 -18.84
N PHE A 53 10.03 -2.51 -19.23
CA PHE A 53 11.02 -1.55 -19.71
C PHE A 53 11.71 -0.74 -18.59
N ARG A 54 11.06 -0.50 -17.43
CA ARG A 54 11.62 0.30 -16.32
C ARG A 54 12.33 -0.49 -15.21
N SER A 55 12.42 -1.81 -15.32
CA SER A 55 13.02 -2.69 -14.29
C SER A 55 14.56 -2.63 -14.18
N LEU A 56 15.21 -1.62 -14.74
CA LEU A 56 16.66 -1.47 -14.68
C LEU A 56 17.06 -0.35 -13.70
N GLU A 57 17.58 -0.81 -12.55
CA GLU A 57 18.76 -0.27 -11.83
C GLU A 57 18.62 0.45 -10.47
N GLN A 58 17.45 0.54 -9.81
CA GLN A 58 17.46 0.98 -8.41
C GLN A 58 16.43 0.26 -7.54
N ASP A 59 16.90 -0.48 -6.53
CA ASP A 59 16.03 -1.03 -5.49
C ASP A 59 15.44 0.13 -4.68
N PHE A 60 14.12 0.16 -4.47
CA PHE A 60 13.49 1.28 -3.75
C PHE A 60 14.05 1.45 -2.32
N MET A 61 14.54 0.36 -1.72
CA MET A 61 15.19 0.35 -0.42
C MET A 61 16.41 1.27 -0.37
N ASP A 62 17.15 1.41 -1.47
CA ASP A 62 18.34 2.26 -1.54
C ASP A 62 17.99 3.76 -1.51
N SER A 63 16.76 4.11 -1.89
CA SER A 63 16.26 5.49 -1.80
C SER A 63 15.83 5.89 -0.38
N VAL A 64 15.70 4.94 0.55
CA VAL A 64 15.27 5.20 1.92
C VAL A 64 16.46 5.67 2.77
N GLN A 65 16.62 6.99 2.88
CA GLN A 65 17.72 7.60 3.66
C GLN A 65 17.58 7.41 5.18
N ASN A 66 16.37 7.21 5.69
CA ASN A 66 16.14 7.03 7.12
C ASN A 66 16.49 5.60 7.54
N GLU A 67 17.60 5.43 8.25
CA GLU A 67 18.09 4.12 8.71
C GLU A 67 17.05 3.34 9.53
N HIS A 68 16.26 4.04 10.35
CA HIS A 68 15.24 3.39 11.17
C HIS A 68 14.06 2.91 10.34
N LEU A 69 13.65 3.67 9.33
CA LEU A 69 12.62 3.25 8.39
C LEU A 69 13.13 2.10 7.51
N SER A 70 14.36 2.19 7.01
CA SER A 70 14.99 1.12 6.22
C SER A 70 15.05 -0.19 7.02
N ALA A 71 15.48 -0.14 8.28
CA ALA A 71 15.49 -1.31 9.18
C ALA A 71 14.10 -1.83 9.55
N ALA A 72 13.07 -0.98 9.57
CA ALA A 72 11.69 -1.41 9.74
C ALA A 72 11.17 -2.13 8.50
N LEU A 73 11.45 -1.56 7.31
CA LEU A 73 11.05 -2.11 6.02
C LEU A 73 11.76 -3.43 5.71
N SER A 74 13.02 -3.59 6.13
CA SER A 74 13.78 -4.84 5.95
C SER A 74 13.21 -6.03 6.72
N ARG A 75 12.35 -5.79 7.73
CA ARG A 75 11.64 -6.84 8.49
C ARG A 75 10.33 -7.29 7.83
N LEU A 76 9.88 -6.60 6.79
CA LEU A 76 8.68 -6.95 6.05
C LEU A 76 8.92 -8.08 5.08
N THR A 77 7.87 -8.84 4.77
CA THR A 77 7.93 -9.84 3.70
C THR A 77 8.05 -9.18 2.34
N ASP A 78 8.58 -9.90 1.35
CA ASP A 78 8.74 -9.38 -0.02
C ASP A 78 7.43 -8.88 -0.61
N ARG A 79 6.33 -9.59 -0.34
CA ARG A 79 4.98 -9.18 -0.74
C ARG A 79 4.56 -7.87 -0.09
N GLN A 80 4.88 -7.64 1.18
CA GLN A 80 4.56 -6.39 1.87
C GLN A 80 5.41 -5.23 1.34
N ARG A 81 6.72 -5.45 1.15
CA ARG A 81 7.62 -4.47 0.56
C ARG A 81 7.18 -4.07 -0.85
N ARG A 82 6.80 -5.05 -1.68
CA ARG A 82 6.33 -4.81 -3.04
C ARG A 82 5.06 -3.96 -3.08
N VAL A 83 4.10 -4.20 -2.18
CA VAL A 83 2.89 -3.37 -2.10
C VAL A 83 3.21 -1.93 -1.70
N ILE A 84 4.15 -1.73 -0.77
CA ILE A 84 4.61 -0.39 -0.35
C ILE A 84 5.31 0.33 -1.51
N GLU A 85 6.21 -0.35 -2.20
CA GLU A 85 6.92 0.18 -3.37
C GLU A 85 5.92 0.62 -4.45
N LEU A 86 5.02 -0.29 -4.86
CA LEU A 86 4.02 -0.01 -5.89
C LEU A 86 3.14 1.19 -5.51
N HIS A 87 2.73 1.30 -4.25
CA HIS A 87 1.84 2.37 -3.83
C HIS A 87 2.56 3.71 -3.66
N PHE A 88 3.67 3.75 -2.93
CA PHE A 88 4.30 5.00 -2.51
C PHE A 88 5.40 5.49 -3.46
N TRP A 89 6.13 4.59 -4.12
CA TRP A 89 7.18 4.97 -5.08
C TRP A 89 6.67 5.08 -6.50
N GLN A 90 5.76 4.18 -6.89
CA GLN A 90 5.28 4.10 -8.26
C GLN A 90 3.88 4.72 -8.43
N GLY A 91 3.19 5.03 -7.33
CA GLY A 91 1.94 5.80 -7.33
C GLY A 91 0.69 5.00 -7.72
N TYR A 92 0.76 3.66 -7.74
CA TYR A 92 -0.38 2.82 -8.14
C TYR A 92 -1.51 2.84 -7.10
N GLN A 93 -2.75 2.79 -7.59
CA GLN A 93 -3.93 2.63 -6.74
C GLN A 93 -4.11 1.16 -6.32
N TYR A 94 -4.87 0.92 -5.25
CA TYR A 94 -5.02 -0.44 -4.68
C TYR A 94 -5.61 -1.46 -5.66
N LYS A 95 -6.52 -1.05 -6.54
CA LYS A 95 -7.07 -1.91 -7.60
C LYS A 95 -5.99 -2.31 -8.61
N GLU A 96 -5.08 -1.39 -8.91
CA GLU A 96 -3.99 -1.63 -9.86
C GLU A 96 -2.94 -2.56 -9.27
N ILE A 97 -2.59 -2.33 -8.01
CA ILE A 97 -1.71 -3.22 -7.24
C ILE A 97 -2.31 -4.62 -7.14
N ALA A 98 -3.63 -4.72 -6.95
CA ALA A 98 -4.33 -5.99 -6.87
C ALA A 98 -4.17 -6.80 -8.16
N VAL A 99 -4.33 -6.16 -9.32
CA VAL A 99 -4.08 -6.78 -10.62
C VAL A 99 -2.61 -7.13 -10.84
N ILE A 100 -1.68 -6.25 -10.51
CA ILE A 100 -0.22 -6.50 -10.61
C ILE A 100 0.19 -7.72 -9.77
N LEU A 101 -0.40 -7.89 -8.59
CA LEU A 101 -0.07 -8.98 -7.66
C LEU A 101 -0.94 -10.23 -7.85
N GLY A 102 -1.90 -10.22 -8.79
CA GLY A 102 -2.84 -11.30 -9.03
C GLY A 102 -3.69 -11.65 -7.80
N CYS A 103 -4.16 -10.64 -7.06
CA CYS A 103 -4.94 -10.83 -5.83
C CYS A 103 -6.15 -9.89 -5.76
N ASP A 104 -7.06 -10.13 -4.81
CA ASP A 104 -8.22 -9.27 -4.57
C ASP A 104 -7.83 -7.90 -3.97
N PRO A 105 -8.50 -6.78 -4.29
CA PRO A 105 -8.21 -5.47 -3.70
C PRO A 105 -8.21 -5.46 -2.17
N SER A 106 -9.09 -6.25 -1.53
CA SER A 106 -9.12 -6.39 -0.07
C SER A 106 -7.86 -7.07 0.46
N ALA A 107 -7.19 -7.91 -0.33
CA ALA A 107 -5.91 -8.51 0.02
C ALA A 107 -4.78 -7.49 0.06
N VAL A 108 -4.76 -6.52 -0.87
CA VAL A 108 -3.81 -5.40 -0.87
C VAL A 108 -3.97 -4.55 0.39
N THR A 109 -5.21 -4.20 0.75
CA THR A 109 -5.49 -3.46 1.98
C THR A 109 -4.99 -4.21 3.22
N ARG A 110 -5.26 -5.53 3.31
CA ARG A 110 -4.78 -6.36 4.42
C ARG A 110 -3.25 -6.47 4.45
N LEU A 111 -2.59 -6.53 3.29
CA LEU A 111 -1.13 -6.56 3.18
C LEU A 111 -0.53 -5.26 3.71
N LEU A 112 -1.07 -4.11 3.31
CA LEU A 112 -0.65 -2.79 3.81
C LEU A 112 -0.89 -2.65 5.31
N GLN A 113 -2.08 -3.01 5.81
CA GLN A 113 -2.38 -2.96 7.24
C GLN A 113 -1.41 -3.82 8.06
N ARG A 114 -1.09 -5.03 7.58
CA ARG A 114 -0.10 -5.90 8.24
C ARG A 114 1.31 -5.32 8.16
N ALA A 115 1.68 -4.71 7.04
CA ALA A 115 2.97 -4.07 6.88
C ALA A 115 3.13 -2.87 7.84
N PHE A 116 2.14 -1.98 7.90
CA PHE A 116 2.13 -0.86 8.84
C PHE A 116 2.13 -1.31 10.29
N LYS A 117 1.40 -2.39 10.62
CA LYS A 117 1.44 -2.97 11.96
C LYS A 117 2.86 -3.42 12.33
N GLN A 118 3.59 -4.07 11.42
CA GLN A 118 4.96 -4.51 11.67
C GLN A 118 5.93 -3.34 11.83
N ILE A 119 5.83 -2.34 10.95
CA ILE A 119 6.62 -1.10 11.07
C ILE A 119 6.32 -0.44 12.42
N ARG A 120 5.05 -0.33 12.81
CA ARG A 120 4.64 0.24 14.10
C ARG A 120 5.21 -0.54 15.28
N ILE A 121 5.17 -1.86 15.26
CA ILE A 121 5.78 -2.71 16.32
C ILE A 121 7.28 -2.43 16.42
N TYR A 122 7.98 -2.31 15.29
CA TYR A 122 9.40 -1.97 15.27
C TYR A 122 9.69 -0.65 16.00
N PHE A 123 8.94 0.41 15.69
CA PHE A 123 9.11 1.71 16.32
C PHE A 123 8.67 1.76 17.78
N LEU A 124 7.73 0.91 18.21
CA LEU A 124 7.28 0.82 19.62
C LEU A 124 8.16 -0.06 20.49
N SER A 125 8.91 -1.00 19.88
CA SER A 125 9.83 -1.92 20.58
C SER A 125 11.18 -1.28 20.94
N ARG A 126 11.34 0.02 20.70
CA ARG A 126 12.56 0.80 20.89
C ARG A 126 12.25 2.03 21.73
#